data_AF-A0A101U8N9-F1
#
_entry.id   AF-A0A101U8N9-F1
#
_cell.length_a   1.000
_cell.length_b   1.000
_cell.length_c   1.000
_cell.angle_alpha   90.00
_cell.angle_beta   90.00
_cell.angle_gamma   90.00
#
_symmetry.space_group_name_H-M   'P 1'
#
loop_
_entity.id
_entity.type
_entity.pdbx_description
1 polymer ?
#
loop_
_entity_poly.entity_id
_entity_poly.type
_entity_poly.pdbx_seq_one_letter_code
_entity_poly.pdbx_strand_id
1 'polypeptide(L)'
;MPRSNNDKYPLFYVADGSWPEVVLAPTAPLSAHCGLLLARDLDRTMRSCELSLRGLAEVAHVAHSTVARVLNGEVLPDIGTLTRLEDALDSQLWPGPVAVRAAAAGGTAFSGTP
;
A
#
# COMPACT_ATOMS: atom_id res chain seq x y z
N MET A 1 16.56 14.25 -8.22
CA MET A 1 15.80 13.58 -9.29
C MET A 1 14.33 13.86 -9.08
N PRO A 2 13.61 14.51 -10.01
CA PRO A 2 12.16 14.64 -9.91
C PRO A 2 11.56 13.22 -9.96
N ARG A 3 10.67 12.86 -9.03
CA ARG A 3 9.96 11.58 -9.13
C ARG A 3 9.09 11.65 -10.38
N SER A 4 9.23 10.68 -11.29
CA SER A 4 8.58 10.68 -12.62
C SER A 4 7.06 10.49 -12.57
N ASN A 5 6.44 10.67 -11.40
CA ASN A 5 5.00 10.65 -11.27
C ASN A 5 4.63 11.71 -10.22
N ASN A 6 3.80 12.67 -10.61
CA ASN A 6 3.39 13.80 -9.76
C ASN A 6 2.39 13.38 -8.66
N ASP A 7 2.16 12.06 -8.53
CA ASP A 7 1.28 11.48 -7.55
C ASP A 7 1.77 11.81 -6.13
N LYS A 8 0.82 12.23 -5.29
CA LYS A 8 1.00 12.31 -3.84
C LYS A 8 1.10 10.90 -3.23
N TYR A 9 1.42 10.83 -1.95
CA TYR A 9 1.43 9.57 -1.20
C TYR A 9 0.01 8.96 -1.13
N PRO A 10 -0.13 7.63 -1.04
CA PRO A 10 -1.44 6.96 -1.08
C PRO A 10 -2.51 7.53 -0.13
N LEU A 11 -2.14 7.81 1.12
CA LEU A 11 -3.06 8.37 2.14
C LEU A 11 -3.69 9.70 1.72
N PHE A 12 -3.04 10.47 0.83
CA PHE A 12 -3.57 11.75 0.32
C PHE A 12 -4.89 11.59 -0.45
N TYR A 13 -5.11 10.41 -1.04
CA TYR A 13 -6.27 10.15 -1.88
C TYR A 13 -7.44 9.51 -1.14
N VAL A 14 -7.41 9.46 0.20
CA VAL A 14 -8.53 8.96 1.00
C VAL A 14 -9.71 9.93 0.92
N ALA A 15 -10.88 9.42 0.54
CA ALA A 15 -12.13 10.17 0.53
C ALA A 15 -12.97 9.89 1.79
N ASP A 16 -12.93 8.66 2.31
CA ASP A 16 -13.67 8.24 3.49
C ASP A 16 -13.00 7.06 4.21
N GLY A 17 -13.29 6.88 5.50
CA GLY A 17 -12.79 5.77 6.32
C GLY A 17 -11.45 6.03 7.01
N SER A 18 -10.89 4.97 7.60
CA SER A 18 -9.61 5.01 8.33
C SER A 18 -8.62 4.02 7.73
N TRP A 19 -7.43 4.49 7.36
CA TRP A 19 -6.43 3.66 6.72
C TRP A 19 -6.09 2.40 7.55
N PRO A 20 -5.94 1.21 6.93
CA PRO A 20 -6.08 0.89 5.50
C PRO A 20 -7.51 0.50 5.08
N GLU A 21 -8.51 0.66 5.93
CA GLU A 21 -9.93 0.44 5.60
C GLU A 21 -10.60 1.73 5.11
N VAL A 22 -10.22 2.12 3.89
CA VAL A 22 -10.61 3.40 3.27
C VAL A 22 -11.29 3.22 1.92
N VAL A 23 -12.06 4.24 1.56
CA VAL A 23 -12.49 4.51 0.20
C VAL A 23 -11.56 5.57 -0.39
N LEU A 24 -10.91 5.26 -1.51
CA LEU A 24 -10.10 6.23 -2.25
C LEU A 24 -10.98 7.11 -3.14
N ALA A 25 -10.54 8.34 -3.37
CA ALA A 25 -11.19 9.27 -4.29
C ALA A 25 -11.32 8.64 -5.70
N PRO A 26 -12.39 8.93 -6.47
CA PRO A 26 -12.55 8.39 -7.83
C PRO A 26 -11.42 8.77 -8.80
N THR A 27 -10.70 9.85 -8.49
CA THR A 27 -9.55 10.35 -9.26
C THR A 27 -8.21 9.81 -8.76
N ALA A 28 -8.21 8.88 -7.79
CA ALA A 28 -7.00 8.31 -7.23
C ALA A 28 -6.20 7.57 -8.32
N PRO A 29 -4.88 7.82 -8.43
CA PRO A 29 -4.05 7.16 -9.41
C PRO A 29 -3.80 5.69 -9.04
N LEU A 30 -3.34 4.89 -10.00
CA LEU A 30 -2.98 3.48 -9.78
C LEU A 30 -1.99 3.29 -8.61
N SER A 31 -1.10 4.25 -8.39
CA SER A 31 -0.13 4.24 -7.30
C SER A 31 -0.80 4.28 -5.92
N ALA A 32 -1.92 4.99 -5.76
CA ALA A 32 -2.69 5.04 -4.53
C ALA A 32 -3.41 3.71 -4.25
N HIS A 33 -4.06 3.14 -5.28
CA HIS A 33 -4.66 1.81 -5.19
C HIS A 33 -3.62 0.73 -4.85
N CYS A 34 -2.44 0.82 -5.47
CA CYS A 34 -1.33 -0.06 -5.15
C CYS A 34 -0.88 0.07 -3.70
N GLY A 35 -0.72 1.30 -3.19
CA GLY A 35 -0.31 1.54 -1.81
C GLY A 35 -1.33 1.01 -0.80
N LEU A 36 -2.62 1.14 -1.10
CA LEU A 36 -3.70 0.60 -0.28
C LEU A 36 -3.67 -0.92 -0.19
N LEU A 37 -3.59 -1.60 -1.35
CA LEU A 37 -3.50 -3.06 -1.39
C LEU A 37 -2.25 -3.56 -0.66
N LEU A 38 -1.11 -2.91 -0.90
CA LEU A 38 0.14 -3.23 -0.24
C LEU A 38 0.05 -3.08 1.29
N ALA A 39 -0.53 -1.98 1.78
CA ALA A 39 -0.69 -1.77 3.22
C ALA A 39 -1.62 -2.81 3.87
N ARG A 40 -2.70 -3.19 3.18
CA ARG A 40 -3.61 -4.25 3.65
C ARG A 40 -2.92 -5.61 3.72
N ASP A 41 -2.18 -5.98 2.67
CA ASP A 41 -1.48 -7.26 2.65
C ASP A 41 -0.30 -7.28 3.62
N LEU A 42 0.38 -6.15 3.83
CA LEU A 42 1.42 -6.00 4.85
C LEU A 42 0.83 -6.17 6.27
N ASP A 43 -0.24 -5.45 6.61
CA ASP A 43 -0.93 -5.56 7.91
C ASP A 43 -1.42 -7.00 8.17
N ARG A 44 -2.07 -7.61 7.17
CA ARG A 44 -2.57 -8.97 7.26
C ARG A 44 -1.44 -9.97 7.49
N THR A 45 -0.36 -9.88 6.70
CA THR A 45 0.76 -10.82 6.78
C THR A 45 1.51 -10.66 8.10
N MET A 46 1.74 -9.41 8.55
CA MET A 46 2.34 -9.14 9.86
C MET A 46 1.54 -9.78 11.01
N ARG A 47 0.21 -9.65 10.98
CA ARG A 47 -0.66 -10.26 12.00
C ARG A 47 -0.61 -11.79 11.96
N SER A 48 -0.61 -12.38 10.78
CA SER A 48 -0.51 -13.84 10.61
C SER A 48 0.84 -14.40 11.10
N CYS A 49 1.92 -13.64 10.96
CA CYS A 49 3.25 -14.00 11.45
C CYS A 49 3.51 -13.55 12.91
N GLU A 50 2.53 -12.93 13.57
CA GLU A 50 2.66 -12.35 14.91
C GLU A 50 3.82 -11.34 15.04
N LEU A 51 4.17 -10.68 13.94
CA LEU A 51 5.27 -9.72 13.88
C LEU A 51 4.81 -8.31 14.24
N SER A 52 5.52 -7.70 15.19
CA SER A 52 5.42 -6.25 15.42
C SER A 52 6.12 -5.47 14.29
N LEU A 53 5.79 -4.18 14.16
CA LEU A 53 6.50 -3.26 13.24
C LEU A 53 8.02 -3.32 13.44
N ARG A 54 8.45 -3.35 14.70
CA ARG A 54 9.87 -3.40 15.06
C ARG A 54 10.49 -4.75 14.72
N GLY A 55 9.80 -5.85 15.03
CA GLY A 55 10.25 -7.19 14.68
C GLY A 55 10.42 -7.36 13.17
N LEU A 56 9.44 -6.92 12.38
CA LEU A 56 9.55 -6.96 10.91
C LEU A 56 10.71 -6.10 10.41
N ALA A 57 10.87 -4.87 10.93
CA ALA A 57 11.97 -4.01 10.52
C ALA A 57 13.36 -4.62 10.80
N GLU A 58 13.50 -5.28 11.95
CA GLU A 58 14.73 -5.98 12.35
C GLU A 58 15.03 -7.16 11.40
N VAL A 59 14.04 -8.01 11.10
CA VAL A 59 14.22 -9.16 10.20
C VAL A 59 14.42 -8.74 8.74
N ALA A 60 13.68 -7.76 8.25
CA ALA A 60 13.80 -7.25 6.88
C ALA A 60 15.01 -6.34 6.67
N HIS A 61 15.78 -6.04 7.71
CA HIS A 61 16.91 -5.11 7.65
C HIS A 61 16.54 -3.77 7.00
N VAL A 62 15.41 -3.19 7.44
CA VAL A 62 14.93 -1.86 7.02
C VAL A 62 14.69 -0.98 8.25
N ALA A 63 14.63 0.33 8.06
CA ALA A 63 14.28 1.21 9.17
C ALA A 63 12.83 0.97 9.62
N HIS A 64 12.59 0.93 10.93
CA HIS A 64 11.25 0.83 11.50
C HIS A 64 10.29 1.92 10.97
N SER A 65 10.81 3.14 10.79
CA SER A 65 10.05 4.24 10.20
C SER A 65 9.65 3.96 8.75
N THR A 66 10.43 3.21 7.98
CA THR A 66 10.04 2.79 6.63
C THR A 66 8.83 1.87 6.67
N VAL A 67 8.85 0.84 7.52
CA VAL A 67 7.72 -0.09 7.67
C VAL A 67 6.46 0.66 8.09
N ALA A 68 6.56 1.50 9.11
CA ALA A 68 5.43 2.30 9.60
C ALA A 68 4.84 3.21 8.51
N ARG A 69 5.69 3.91 7.75
CA ARG A 69 5.24 4.80 6.67
C ARG A 69 4.59 4.05 5.50
N VAL A 70 5.08 2.85 5.16
CA VAL A 70 4.44 2.00 4.14
C VAL A 70 3.08 1.53 4.66
N LEU A 71 3.04 1.02 5.90
CA LEU A 71 1.81 0.53 6.53
C LEU A 71 0.74 1.62 6.63
N ASN A 72 1.14 2.87 6.90
CA ASN A 72 0.24 4.03 7.01
C ASN A 72 -0.10 4.69 5.66
N GLY A 73 0.40 4.17 4.53
CA GLY A 73 0.15 4.77 3.21
C GLY A 73 0.82 6.13 3.00
N GLU A 74 1.85 6.46 3.79
CA GLU A 74 2.61 7.70 3.70
C GLU A 74 3.69 7.64 2.61
N VAL A 75 4.09 6.42 2.20
CA VAL A 75 5.02 6.18 1.09
C VAL A 75 4.68 4.91 0.35
N LEU A 76 5.08 4.87 -0.93
CA LEU A 76 5.30 3.61 -1.64
C LEU A 76 6.76 3.19 -1.41
N PRO A 77 7.00 1.95 -0.99
CA PRO A 77 8.37 1.46 -0.89
C PRO A 77 9.00 1.40 -2.28
N ASP A 78 10.32 1.57 -2.33
CA ASP A 78 11.08 1.18 -3.52
C ASP A 78 11.15 -0.35 -3.64
N ILE A 79 11.60 -0.82 -4.81
CA ILE A 79 11.69 -2.26 -5.10
C ILE A 79 12.61 -2.96 -4.08
N GLY A 80 13.71 -2.33 -3.67
CA GLY A 80 14.65 -2.94 -2.72
C GLY A 80 14.02 -3.15 -1.33
N THR A 81 13.24 -2.17 -0.86
CA THR A 81 12.47 -2.26 0.38
C THR A 81 11.40 -3.33 0.27
N LEU A 82 10.64 -3.35 -0.84
CA LEU A 82 9.60 -4.35 -1.08
C LEU A 82 10.17 -5.77 -1.06
N THR A 83 11.26 -6.03 -1.79
CA THR A 83 11.90 -7.35 -1.82
C THR A 83 12.35 -7.81 -0.43
N ARG A 84 12.91 -6.92 0.38
CA ARG A 84 13.31 -7.26 1.76
C ARG A 84 12.13 -7.59 2.67
N LEU A 85 11.01 -6.88 2.52
CA LEU A 85 9.81 -7.16 3.28
C LEU A 85 9.19 -8.49 2.87
N GLU A 86 9.14 -8.78 1.56
CA GLU A 86 8.62 -10.06 1.05
C GLU A 86 9.49 -11.25 1.48
N ASP A 87 10.82 -11.10 1.44
CA ASP A 87 11.78 -12.12 1.92
C ASP A 87 11.63 -12.37 3.43
N ALA A 88 11.53 -11.31 4.24
CA ALA A 88 11.37 -11.42 5.69
C ALA A 88 10.03 -12.04 6.12
N LEU A 89 8.98 -11.87 5.31
CA LEU A 89 7.65 -12.40 5.58
C LEU A 89 7.40 -13.76 4.90
N ASP A 90 8.32 -14.23 4.06
CA ASP A 90 8.12 -15.39 3.17
C ASP A 90 6.78 -15.34 2.42
N SER A 91 6.40 -14.14 1.99
CA SER A 91 5.09 -13.87 1.38
C SER A 91 5.16 -12.74 0.39
N GLN A 92 4.44 -12.90 -0.73
CA GLN A 92 4.25 -11.84 -1.70
C GLN A 92 3.36 -10.74 -1.12
N LEU A 93 3.84 -9.50 -1.18
CA LEU A 93 3.12 -8.27 -0.83
C LEU A 93 2.71 -7.48 -2.06
N TRP A 94 3.50 -7.57 -3.15
CA TRP A 94 3.17 -6.89 -4.40
C TRP A 94 1.85 -7.41 -4.97
N PRO A 95 0.80 -6.58 -5.09
CA PRO A 95 -0.52 -7.04 -5.54
C PRO A 95 -0.56 -7.42 -7.03
N GLY A 96 0.43 -7.00 -7.82
CA GLY A 96 0.44 -7.22 -9.26
C GLY A 96 -0.46 -6.23 -10.04
N PRO A 97 -0.20 -6.05 -11.34
CA PRO A 97 -0.91 -5.05 -12.15
C PRO A 97 -2.40 -5.37 -12.35
N VAL A 98 -2.79 -6.65 -12.31
CA VAL A 98 -4.19 -7.07 -12.47
C VAL A 98 -5.03 -6.62 -11.27
N ALA A 99 -4.57 -6.91 -10.05
CA ALA A 99 -5.28 -6.52 -8.83
C ALA A 99 -5.38 -5.00 -8.69
N VAL A 100 -4.29 -4.27 -9.00
CA VAL A 100 -4.29 -2.80 -8.94
C VAL A 100 -5.30 -2.19 -9.93
N ARG A 101 -5.37 -2.70 -11.17
CA ARG A 101 -6.37 -2.23 -12.15
C ARG A 101 -7.80 -2.57 -11.73
N ALA A 102 -8.02 -3.76 -11.17
CA ALA A 102 -9.34 -4.14 -10.67
C ALA A 102 -9.79 -3.22 -9.52
N ALA A 103 -8.89 -2.91 -8.59
CA ALA A 103 -9.18 -1.98 -7.50
C ALA A 103 -9.47 -0.55 -8.00
N ALA A 104 -8.77 -0.09 -9.03
CA ALA A 104 -9.03 1.21 -9.64
C ALA A 104 -10.37 1.28 -10.40
N ALA A 105 -10.74 0.20 -11.08
CA ALA A 105 -12.02 0.11 -11.79
C ALA A 105 -13.24 0.00 -10.84
N GLY A 106 -13.05 -0.57 -9.65
CA GLY A 106 -14.13 -0.70 -8.65
C GLY A 106 -14.64 0.63 -8.08
N GLY A 107 -13.85 1.71 -8.16
CA GLY A 107 -14.23 3.05 -7.69
C GLY A 107 -14.98 3.90 -8.72
N THR A 108 -14.96 3.53 -10.00
CA THR A 108 -15.58 4.32 -11.09
C THR A 108 -17.02 3.94 -11.39
N ALA A 109 -17.57 2.93 -10.72
CA ALA A 109 -18.92 2.41 -11.00
C ALA A 109 -20.09 3.27 -10.46
N PHE A 110 -19.82 4.43 -9.83
CA PHE A 110 -20.87 5.34 -9.37
C PHE A 110 -20.90 6.63 -10.22
N SER A 111 -21.41 6.53 -11.45
CA SER A 111 -21.99 7.67 -12.16
C SER A 111 -23.43 7.35 -12.51
N GLY A 112 -24.34 7.76 -11.63
CA GLY A 112 -25.77 7.73 -11.90
C GLY A 112 -26.14 8.73 -13.00
N THR A 113 -27.03 8.31 -13.89
CA THR A 113 -27.94 9.17 -14.66
C THR A 113 -29.35 8.71 -14.29
N PRO A 114 -30.29 9.63 -14.10
CA PRO A 114 -31.31 9.80 -15.13
C PRO A 114 -31.37 11.21 -15.71
#